data_AF-A0A3C0B8P3-F1
#
_entry.id   AF-A0A3C0B8P3-F1
#
_cell.length_a   1.000
_cell.length_b   1.000
_cell.length_c   1.000
_cell.angle_alpha   90.00
_cell.angle_beta   90.00
_cell.angle_gamma   90.00
#
_symmetry.space_group_name_H-M   'P 1'
#
loop_
_entity.id
_entity.type
_entity.pdbx_description
1 polymer ?
#
loop_
_entity_poly.entity_id
_entity_poly.type
_entity_poly.pdbx_seq_one_letter_code
_entity_poly.pdbx_strand_id
1 'polypeptide(L)' 'MNDTNKMVKIGVFYDGNYFLHVSNYYYYEHERNARISIEGLHNFIRYRVAKEEGVDQKLCHIVDSHY' A
#
# COMPACT_ATOMS: atom_id res chain seq x y z
N MET A 1 4.90 -33.13 1.45
CA MET A 1 3.85 -32.13 1.74
C MET A 1 4.19 -30.89 0.95
N ASN A 2 3.61 -30.72 -0.23
CA ASN A 2 3.80 -29.52 -1.04
C ASN A 2 2.76 -28.49 -0.61
N ASP A 3 3.11 -27.59 0.29
CA ASP A 3 2.37 -26.35 0.49
C ASP A 3 2.60 -25.47 -0.74
N THR A 4 1.84 -25.72 -1.81
CA THR A 4 1.81 -24.87 -2.99
C THR A 4 1.21 -23.51 -2.63
N ASN A 5 2.10 -22.57 -2.34
CA ASN A 5 1.94 -21.14 -2.55
C ASN A 5 0.91 -20.42 -1.65
N LYS A 6 1.19 -20.33 -0.35
CA LYS A 6 0.35 -19.57 0.59
C LYS A 6 0.38 -18.07 0.26
N MET A 7 -0.65 -17.62 -0.44
CA MET A 7 -0.83 -16.21 -0.85
C MET A 7 -1.34 -15.37 0.32
N VAL A 8 -0.67 -14.26 0.64
CA VAL A 8 -1.10 -13.28 1.63
C VAL A 8 -2.04 -12.26 0.98
N LYS A 9 -3.28 -12.22 1.44
CA LYS A 9 -4.33 -11.31 0.95
C LYS A 9 -4.40 -10.08 1.84
N ILE A 10 -4.27 -8.91 1.26
CA ILE A 10 -4.28 -7.61 1.95
C ILE A 10 -5.52 -6.84 1.53
N GLY A 11 -6.33 -6.40 2.50
CA GLY A 11 -7.38 -5.41 2.30
C GLY A 11 -6.89 -4.05 2.80
N VAL A 12 -7.11 -2.99 2.02
CA VAL A 12 -6.70 -1.62 2.37
C VAL A 12 -7.93 -0.73 2.49
N PHE A 13 -8.00 0.04 3.58
CA PHE A 13 -9.04 1.04 3.81
C PHE A 13 -8.37 2.38 4.08
N TYR A 14 -8.64 3.36 3.23
CA TYR A 14 -8.15 4.71 3.39
C TYR A 14 -9.19 5.55 4.11
N ASP A 15 -8.73 6.41 5.03
CA ASP A 15 -9.50 7.60 5.38
C ASP A 15 -9.35 8.58 4.20
N GLY A 16 -10.40 8.68 3.37
CA GLY A 16 -10.38 9.53 2.18
C GLY A 16 -10.14 11.01 2.48
N ASN A 17 -10.66 11.53 3.60
CA ASN A 17 -10.47 12.93 3.98
C ASN A 17 -9.03 13.21 4.40
N TYR A 18 -8.44 12.31 5.20
CA TYR A 18 -7.03 12.42 5.57
C TYR A 18 -6.12 12.28 4.35
N PHE A 19 -6.34 11.26 3.52
CA PHE A 19 -5.52 11.01 2.33
C PHE A 19 -5.56 12.19 1.35
N LEU A 20 -6.72 12.80 1.16
CA LEU A 20 -6.88 14.00 0.33
C LEU A 20 -6.08 15.18 0.90
N HIS A 21 -6.20 15.46 2.21
CA HIS A 21 -5.47 16.56 2.83
C HIS A 21 -3.96 16.40 2.69
N VAL A 22 -3.43 15.22 2.99
CA VAL A 22 -1.99 14.97 2.89
C VAL A 22 -1.53 15.03 1.43
N SER A 23 -2.31 14.47 0.50
CA SER A 23 -1.99 14.53 -0.93
C SER A 23 -1.97 15.96 -1.47
N ASN A 24 -2.86 16.83 -0.98
CA ASN A 24 -2.87 18.25 -1.33
C ASN A 24 -1.65 18.98 -0.76
N TYR A 25 -1.28 18.73 0.49
CA TYR A 25 -0.05 19.28 1.07
C TYR A 25 1.18 18.94 0.22
N TYR A 26 1.34 17.67 -0.16
CA TYR A 26 2.48 17.24 -0.99
C TYR A 26 2.49 17.85 -2.40
N TYR A 27 1.32 18.22 -2.92
CA TYR A 27 1.17 18.80 -4.25
C TYR A 27 1.38 20.32 -4.26
N TYR A 28 0.89 21.03 -3.24
CA TYR A 28 0.88 22.50 -3.22
C TYR A 28 2.00 23.11 -2.37
N GLU A 29 2.38 22.46 -1.26
CA GLU A 29 3.28 23.06 -0.25
C GLU A 29 4.66 22.39 -0.21
N HIS A 30 4.71 21.08 -0.43
CA HIS A 30 5.97 20.32 -0.35
C HIS A 30 6.86 20.58 -1.57
N GLU A 31 8.18 20.70 -1.37
CA GLU A 31 9.19 20.95 -2.43
C GLU A 31 9.10 19.98 -3.62
N ARG A 32 8.62 18.76 -3.35
CA ARG A 32 8.42 17.70 -4.34
C ARG A 32 7.30 18.01 -5.35
N ASN A 33 6.34 18.88 -4.99
CA ASN A 33 5.24 19.36 -5.82
C ASN A 33 4.53 18.23 -6.59
N ALA A 34 4.21 17.13 -5.89
CA ALA A 34 3.64 15.93 -6.50
C ALA A 34 2.65 15.25 -5.55
N ARG A 35 1.56 14.71 -6.10
CA ARG A 35 0.58 13.94 -5.30
C ARG A 35 1.18 12.62 -4.81
N ILE A 36 0.66 12.13 -3.68
CA ILE A 36 0.99 10.78 -3.20
C ILE A 36 0.46 9.75 -4.20
N SER A 37 1.36 8.86 -4.64
CA SER A 37 0.99 7.75 -5.53
C SER A 37 0.32 6.65 -4.72
N ILE A 38 -0.93 6.33 -5.06
CA ILE A 38 -1.65 5.16 -4.52
C ILE A 38 -0.90 3.87 -4.84
N GLU A 39 -0.36 3.74 -6.06
CA GLU A 39 0.45 2.57 -6.44
C GLU A 39 1.73 2.47 -5.59
N GLY A 40 2.41 3.59 -5.37
CA GLY A 40 3.59 3.65 -4.50
C GLY A 40 3.25 3.25 -3.07
N LEU A 41 2.10 3.70 -2.56
CA LEU A 41 1.59 3.34 -1.24
C LEU A 41 1.23 1.85 -1.16
N HIS A 42 0.60 1.30 -2.19
CA HIS A 42 0.33 -0.14 -2.32
C HIS A 42 1.62 -0.96 -2.32
N ASN A 43 2.63 -0.52 -3.05
CA ASN A 43 3.94 -1.17 -3.08
C ASN A 43 4.60 -1.16 -1.70
N PHE A 44 4.53 -0.04 -1.00
CA PHE A 44 5.01 0.09 0.38
C PHE A 44 4.26 -0.84 1.34
N ILE A 45 2.94 -0.88 1.29
CA ILE A 45 2.11 -1.76 2.13
C ILE A 45 2.48 -3.23 1.89
N ARG A 46 2.56 -3.67 0.62
CA ARG A 46 2.98 -5.04 0.28
C ARG A 46 4.36 -5.38 0.84
N TYR A 47 5.33 -4.47 0.70
CA TYR A 47 6.66 -4.66 1.25
C TYR A 47 6.64 -4.78 2.78
N ARG A 48 5.85 -3.94 3.45
CA ARG A 48 5.73 -3.94 4.91
C ARG A 48 5.11 -5.25 5.42
N VAL A 49 4.01 -5.68 4.82
CA VAL A 49 3.35 -6.95 5.17
C VAL A 49 4.27 -8.14 4.92
N ALA A 50 4.97 -8.17 3.78
CA ALA A 50 5.92 -9.25 3.46
C ALA A 50 7.03 -9.38 4.52
N LYS A 51 7.55 -8.23 4.98
CA LYS A 51 8.57 -8.18 6.03
C LYS A 51 8.02 -8.67 7.39
N GLU A 52 6.79 -8.33 7.73
CA GLU A 52 6.16 -8.74 8.99
C GLU A 52 5.79 -10.24 9.01
N GLU A 53 5.30 -10.75 7.88
CA GLU A 53 4.93 -12.17 7.72
C GLU A 53 6.13 -13.08 7.41
N GLY A 54 7.30 -12.51 7.11
CA GLY A 54 8.51 -13.26 6.76
C GLY A 54 8.39 -14.00 5.41
N VAL A 55 7.61 -13.45 4.48
CA VAL A 55 7.35 -14.04 3.15
C VAL A 55 7.91 -13.18 2.02
N ASP A 56 8.02 -13.74 0.82
CA ASP A 56 8.36 -12.95 -0.38
C ASP A 56 7.22 -11.97 -0.69
N GLN A 57 7.56 -10.71 -1.00
CA GLN A 57 6.60 -9.68 -1.40
C GLN A 57 5.72 -10.10 -2.58
N LYS A 58 6.21 -10.96 -3.46
CA LYS A 58 5.45 -11.52 -4.60
C LYS A 58 4.24 -12.35 -4.15
N LEU A 59 4.21 -12.81 -2.90
CA LEU A 59 3.09 -13.55 -2.31
C LEU A 59 2.06 -12.62 -1.65
N CYS A 60 2.38 -11.34 -1.49
CA CYS A 60 1.52 -10.34 -0.88
C CYS A 60 0.71 -9.60 -1.95
N HIS A 61 -0.60 -9.81 -1.96
CA HIS A 61 -1.50 -9.21 -2.92
C HIS A 61 -2.53 -8.34 -2.22
N ILE A 62 -2.62 -7.09 -2.65
CA ILE A 62 -3.77 -6.25 -2.32
C ILE A 62 -4.93 -6.76 -3.16
N VAL A 63 -5.90 -7.39 -2.51
CA VAL A 63 -7.08 -7.97 -3.15
C VAL A 63 -8.27 -7.03 -3.11
N ASP A 64 -8.23 -6.05 -2.21
CA ASP A 64 -9.27 -5.05 -2.05
C ASP A 64 -8.69 -3.72 -1.56
N SER A 65 -9.26 -2.63 -2.01
CA SER A 65 -8.84 -1.27 -1.69
C SER A 65 -10.04 -0.34 -1.74
N HIS A 66 -10.39 0.24 -0.60
CA HIS A 66 -11.50 1.16 -0.44
C HIS A 66 -11.06 2.52 0.09
N TYR A 67 -11.77 3.56 -0.34
CA TYR A 67 -11.62 4.95 0.05
C TYR A 67 -12.94 5.53 0.55
#